data_AF-A0A453DI68-F1
#
_entry.id   AF-A0A453DI68-F1
#
_cell.length_a   1.000
_cell.length_b   1.000
_cell.length_c   1.000
_cell.angle_alpha   90.00
_cell.angle_beta   90.00
_cell.angle_gamma   90.00
#
_symmetry.space_group_name_H-M   'P 1'
#
loop_
_entity.id
_entity.type
_entity.pdbx_description
1 polymer ?
#
loop_
_entity_poly.entity_id
_entity_poly.type
_entity_poly.pdbx_seq_one_letter_code
_entity_poly.pdbx_strand_id
1 'polypeptide(L)' 'VVVVPPPPPDGTTTFLCLILAFFIPPLGVFLKYKCEIEFWICLILTFLAYAPGIIYAVWVIVK' A
#
# COMPACT_ATOMS: atom_id res chain seq x y z
N VAL A 1 6.14 6.99 -4.94
CA VAL A 1 5.92 8.05 -5.96
C VAL A 1 5.14 9.24 -5.43
N VAL A 2 4.53 9.20 -4.23
CA VAL A 2 4.14 10.43 -3.53
C VAL A 2 5.24 10.78 -2.54
N VAL A 3 5.91 11.92 -2.76
CA VAL A 3 6.88 12.51 -1.82
C VAL A 3 6.06 13.03 -0.63
N VAL A 4 5.99 12.24 0.45
CA VAL A 4 5.40 12.67 1.71
C VAL A 4 6.51 13.33 2.54
N PRO A 5 6.40 14.60 2.94
CA PRO A 5 7.37 15.26 3.82
C PRO A 5 7.47 14.52 5.17
N PRO A 6 8.62 14.57 5.86
CA PRO A 6 8.81 13.87 7.14
C PRO A 6 7.76 14.35 8.16
N PRO A 7 6.92 13.44 8.69
CA PRO A 7 5.90 13.81 9.67
C PRO A 7 6.54 14.11 11.04
N PRO A 8 5.93 15.00 11.85
CA PRO A 8 6.31 15.19 13.24
C PRO A 8 6.11 13.90 14.06
N PRO A 9 6.82 13.74 15.20
CA PRO A 9 6.92 12.50 15.98
C PRO A 9 5.65 12.18 16.81
N ASP A 10 4.50 12.12 16.14
CA ASP A 10 3.21 11.74 16.72
C ASP A 10 2.75 10.44 16.06
N GLY A 11 2.85 9.31 16.78
CA GLY A 11 2.60 7.96 16.24
C GLY A 11 1.24 7.76 15.57
N THR A 12 0.23 8.53 15.96
CA THR A 12 -1.13 8.51 15.40
C THR A 12 -1.17 9.05 13.96
N THR A 13 -0.43 10.13 13.68
CA THR A 13 -0.43 10.79 12.36
C THR A 13 0.20 9.88 11.29
N THR A 14 1.28 9.19 11.66
CA THR A 14 1.95 8.22 10.78
C THR A 14 1.03 7.07 10.42
N PHE A 15 0.27 6.53 11.37
CA PHE A 15 -0.64 5.41 11.12
C PHE A 15 -1.79 5.81 10.20
N LEU A 16 -2.40 6.99 10.42
CA LEU A 16 -3.41 7.53 9.53
C LEU A 16 -2.86 7.78 8.12
N CYS A 17 -1.67 8.39 8.00
CA CYS A 17 -1.02 8.62 6.72
C CYS A 17 -0.71 7.32 5.98
N LEU A 18 -0.30 6.25 6.69
CA LEU A 18 -0.03 4.95 6.09
C LEU A 18 -1.29 4.31 5.51
N ILE A 19 -2.41 4.37 6.25
CA ILE A 19 -3.72 3.88 5.80
C ILE A 19 -4.20 4.68 4.59
N LEU A 20 -4.18 6.00 4.66
CA LEU A 20 -4.56 6.85 3.52
C LEU A 20 -3.65 6.61 2.31
N ALA A 21 -2.33 6.51 2.48
CA ALA A 21 -1.40 6.23 1.38
C ALA A 21 -1.63 4.84 0.74
N PHE A 22 -2.16 3.88 1.49
CA PHE A 22 -2.53 2.56 0.97
C PHE A 22 -3.88 2.56 0.25
N PHE A 23 -4.82 3.41 0.68
CA PHE A 23 -6.16 3.54 0.10
C PHE A 23 -6.25 4.55 -1.06
N ILE A 24 -5.38 5.57 -1.10
CA ILE A 24 -5.30 6.55 -2.20
C ILE A 24 -5.03 5.91 -3.57
N PRO A 25 -4.06 4.98 -3.74
CA PRO A 25 -3.86 4.30 -5.02
C PRO A 25 -5.11 3.55 -5.52
N PRO A 26 -5.79 2.70 -4.73
CA PRO A 26 -6.99 2.01 -5.18
C PRO A 26 -8.21 2.94 -5.34
N LEU A 27 -8.39 3.98 -4.51
CA LEU A 27 -9.48 4.96 -4.71
C LEU A 27 -9.32 5.77 -6.00
N GLY A 28 -8.09 6.14 -6.36
CA GLY A 28 -7.80 6.87 -7.60
C GLY A 28 -8.18 6.07 -8.85
N VAL A 29 -7.91 4.76 -8.84
CA VAL A 29 -8.31 3.85 -9.92
C VAL A 29 -9.83 3.63 -9.92
N PHE A 30 -10.44 3.48 -8.74
CA PHE A 30 -11.89 3.27 -8.58
C PHE A 30 -12.74 4.46 -9.07
N LEU A 31 -12.26 5.70 -8.89
CA LEU A 31 -12.95 6.91 -9.38
C LEU A 31 -12.82 7.10 -10.90
N LYS A 32 -11.69 6.66 -11.51
CA LYS A 32 -11.47 6.78 -12.96
C LYS A 32 -12.08 5.64 -13.76
N TYR A 33 -12.03 4.42 -13.23
CA TYR A 33 -12.55 3.21 -13.83
C TYR A 33 -13.69 2.71 -12.94
N LYS A 34 -14.93 3.09 -13.30
CA LYS A 34 -16.15 2.92 -12.49
C LYS A 34 -16.59 1.46 -12.26
N CYS A 35 -15.77 0.64 -11.61
CA CYS A 35 -15.97 -0.81 -11.37
C CYS A 35 -15.67 -1.71 -12.57
N GLU A 36 -14.41 -1.74 -13.02
CA GLU A 36 -13.91 -2.77 -13.93
C GLU A 36 -12.69 -3.50 -13.36
N ILE A 37 -12.20 -4.50 -14.11
CA ILE A 37 -11.12 -5.43 -13.79
C ILE A 37 -9.84 -4.73 -13.27
N GLU A 38 -9.62 -3.47 -13.64
CA GLU A 38 -8.52 -2.61 -13.19
C GLU A 38 -8.43 -2.50 -11.65
N PHE A 39 -9.57 -2.40 -10.94
CA PHE A 39 -9.57 -2.37 -9.46
C PHE A 39 -9.07 -3.71 -8.87
N TRP A 40 -9.55 -4.82 -9.43
CA TRP A 40 -9.15 -6.17 -9.00
C TRP A 40 -7.68 -6.44 -9.29
N ILE A 41 -7.16 -5.98 -10.44
CA ILE A 41 -5.74 -6.09 -10.78
C ILE A 41 -4.87 -5.35 -9.76
N CYS A 42 -5.25 -4.11 -9.38
CA CYS A 42 -4.50 -3.32 -8.40
C CYS A 42 -4.50 -3.95 -7.01
N LEU A 43 -5.64 -4.50 -6.58
CA LEU A 43 -5.77 -5.17 -5.29
C LEU A 43 -4.93 -6.44 -5.25
N ILE A 44 -5.02 -7.28 -6.28
CA ILE A 44 -4.22 -8.51 -6.40
C ILE A 44 -2.73 -8.16 -6.45
N LEU A 45 -2.31 -7.18 -7.24
CA LEU A 45 -0.90 -6.81 -7.35
C LEU A 45 -0.32 -6.34 -6.01
N THR A 46 -1.12 -5.66 -5.19
CA THR A 46 -0.74 -5.21 -3.85
C THR A 46 -0.59 -6.40 -2.90
N PHE A 47 -1.53 -7.34 -2.90
CA PHE A 47 -1.43 -8.58 -2.12
C PHE A 47 -0.30 -9.51 -2.60
N LEU A 48 -0.09 -9.59 -3.91
CA LEU A 48 0.93 -10.42 -4.54
C LEU A 48 2.33 -9.87 -4.32
N ALA A 49 2.51 -8.57 -4.09
CA ALA A 49 3.78 -8.00 -3.66
C ALA A 49 3.98 -8.13 -2.14
N TYR A 50 2.90 -8.18 -1.37
CA TYR A 50 2.95 -8.32 0.09
C TYR A 50 3.44 -9.71 0.54
N ALA A 51 2.89 -10.77 -0.05
CA ALA A 51 3.28 -12.15 0.27
C ALA A 51 4.79 -12.44 0.06
N PRO A 52 5.40 -12.16 -1.11
CA PRO A 52 6.83 -12.35 -1.31
C PRO A 52 7.67 -11.40 -0.44
N GLY A 53 7.17 -10.19 -0.15
CA GLY A 53 7.84 -9.27 0.78
C GLY A 53 7.97 -9.85 2.19
N ILE A 54 6.90 -10.45 2.72
CA ILE A 54 6.93 -11.14 4.02
C ILE A 54 7.83 -12.36 3.97
N ILE A 55 7.67 -13.23 2.97
CA ILE A 55 8.47 -14.45 2.85
C ILE A 55 9.96 -14.11 2.76
N TYR A 56 10.33 -13.10 1.98
CA TYR A 56 11.71 -12.64 1.84
C TYR A 56 12.27 -12.08 3.15
N ALA A 57 11.50 -11.26 3.87
CA ALA A 57 11.91 -10.72 5.16
C ALA A 57 12.15 -11.84 6.20
N VAL A 58 11.24 -12.83 6.26
CA VAL A 58 11.41 -13.99 7.14
C VAL A 58 12.65 -14.80 6.74
N TRP A 59 12.87 -15.02 5.44
CA TRP A 59 14.03 -15.77 4.96
C TRP A 59 15.36 -15.07 5.28
N VAL A 60 15.41 -13.73 5.18
CA VAL A 60 16.57 -12.91 5.56
C VAL A 60 16.84 -12.93 7.07
N ILE A 61 15.80 -12.97 7.91
CA ILE A 61 15.96 -12.99 9.37
C ILE A 61 16.33 -14.37 9.89
N VAL A 62 15.77 -15.43 9.27
CA VAL A 62 16.02 -16.83 9.66
C VAL A 62 17.38 -17.33 9.15
N LYS A 63 17.98 -16.65 8.16
CA LYS A 63 19.31 -16.96 7.63
C LYS A 63 20.41 -16.17 8.33
#